data_AF-A0A3C2A3Q3-F1
#
_entry.id   AF-A0A3C2A3Q3-F1
#
_cell.length_a   1.000
_cell.length_b   1.000
_cell.length_c   1.000
_cell.angle_alpha   90.00
_cell.angle_beta   90.00
_cell.angle_gamma   90.00
#
_symmetry.space_group_name_H-M   'P 1'
#
loop_
_entity.id
_entity.type
_entity.pdbx_description
1 polymer ?
#
loop_
_entity_poly.entity_id
_entity_poly.type
_entity_poly.pdbx_seq_one_letter_code
_entity_poly.pdbx_strand_id
1 'polypeptide(L)'
;EALEESGLSSVRLVSDAVFDLDIHTIPARKQDPEHLHLDVRFLIEADDQEAWQVSEESHALAWVSAAQIREEVAELSMLRMLGKTPDSPT
;
A
#
# COMPACT_ATOMS: atom_id res chain seq x y z
N GLU A 1 -10.94 0.00 -1.95
CA GLU A 1 -9.51 0.18 -1.57
C GLU A 1 -9.38 0.58 -0.10
N ALA A 2 -8.65 1.63 0.31
CA ALA A 2 -8.23 1.82 1.71
C ALA A 2 -9.36 1.77 2.77
N LEU A 3 -10.45 2.53 2.59
CA LEU A 3 -11.61 2.48 3.50
C LEU A 3 -12.29 1.10 3.48
N GLU A 4 -12.43 0.50 2.30
CA GLU A 4 -13.12 -0.78 2.10
C GLU A 4 -12.35 -1.95 2.69
N GLU A 5 -11.03 -1.95 2.59
CA GLU A 5 -10.17 -3.03 3.06
C GLU A 5 -9.77 -2.92 4.53
N SER A 6 -9.70 -1.70 5.07
CA SER A 6 -9.27 -1.45 6.46
C SER A 6 -10.37 -0.97 7.40
N GLY A 7 -11.50 -0.50 6.87
CA GLY A 7 -12.55 0.15 7.66
C GLY A 7 -12.21 1.55 8.18
N LEU A 8 -10.99 2.07 7.92
CA LEU A 8 -10.55 3.37 8.41
C LEU A 8 -11.33 4.52 7.74
N SER A 9 -12.00 5.32 8.55
CA SER A 9 -12.81 6.47 8.12
C SER A 9 -12.02 7.78 8.07
N SER A 10 -10.87 7.86 8.75
CA SER A 10 -10.00 9.04 8.76
C SER A 10 -9.10 9.18 7.52
N VAL A 11 -9.19 8.24 6.57
CA VAL A 11 -8.38 8.20 5.35
C VAL A 11 -8.56 9.49 4.55
N ARG A 12 -7.45 10.15 4.25
CA ARG A 12 -7.40 11.36 3.42
C ARG A 12 -6.18 11.36 2.52
N LEU A 13 -6.30 11.98 1.35
CA LEU A 13 -5.17 12.21 0.46
C LEU A 13 -4.21 13.22 1.09
N VAL A 14 -2.91 12.89 1.09
CA VAL A 14 -1.86 13.86 1.44
C VAL A 14 -1.74 14.92 0.35
N SER A 15 -1.92 14.51 -0.92
CA SER A 15 -1.95 15.37 -2.10
C SER A 15 -2.78 14.71 -3.21
N ASP A 16 -3.34 15.53 -4.11
CA ASP A 16 -3.98 15.09 -5.36
C ASP A 16 -2.97 14.71 -6.45
N ALA A 17 -1.67 14.93 -6.23
CA ALA A 17 -0.62 14.51 -7.13
C ALA A 17 -0.41 12.98 -7.07
N VAL A 18 -0.09 12.39 -8.23
CA VAL A 18 0.38 11.01 -8.29
C VAL A 18 1.70 10.91 -7.51
N PHE A 19 1.72 10.04 -6.52
CA PHE A 19 2.89 9.81 -5.68
C PHE A 19 3.89 8.87 -6.37
N ASP A 20 3.40 7.80 -6.99
CA ASP A 20 4.23 6.80 -7.63
C ASP A 20 3.53 6.14 -8.82
N LEU A 21 4.34 5.76 -9.81
CA LEU A 21 3.94 4.94 -10.95
C LEU A 21 4.81 3.70 -10.98
N ASP A 22 4.20 2.52 -11.10
CA ASP A 22 4.90 1.25 -11.15
C ASP A 22 4.40 0.40 -12.33
N ILE A 23 5.31 -0.40 -12.88
CA ILE A 23 4.95 -1.48 -13.79
C ILE A 23 5.67 -2.75 -13.33
N HIS A 24 4.91 -3.81 -13.11
CA HIS A 24 5.48 -5.09 -12.73
C HIS A 24 4.71 -6.26 -13.32
N THR A 25 5.39 -7.39 -13.45
CA THR A 25 4.81 -8.63 -13.93
C THR A 25 4.07 -9.32 -12.80
N ILE A 26 2.83 -9.71 -13.05
CA ILE A 26 2.09 -10.67 -12.23
C ILE A 26 2.25 -12.06 -12.86
N PRO A 27 2.88 -13.01 -12.16
CA PRO A 27 3.03 -14.37 -12.66
C PRO A 27 1.68 -15.02 -12.92
N ALA A 28 1.62 -15.90 -13.92
CA ALA A 28 0.40 -16.64 -14.22
C ALA A 28 -0.12 -17.41 -12.99
N ARG A 29 -1.43 -17.35 -12.73
CA ARG A 29 -2.06 -18.06 -11.61
C ARG A 29 -3.45 -18.58 -11.99
N LYS A 30 -3.71 -19.86 -11.71
CA LYS A 30 -4.96 -20.55 -12.05
C LYS A 30 -5.31 -20.40 -13.53
N GLN A 31 -6.27 -19.52 -13.85
CA GLN A 31 -6.79 -19.29 -15.19
C GLN A 31 -6.24 -17.99 -15.81
N ASP A 32 -5.53 -17.18 -15.03
CA ASP A 32 -5.02 -15.89 -15.45
C ASP A 32 -3.59 -16.06 -16.00
N PRO A 33 -3.34 -15.69 -17.28
CA PRO A 33 -2.00 -15.73 -17.84
C PRO A 33 -1.10 -14.69 -17.17
N GLU A 34 0.21 -14.82 -17.35
CA GLU A 34 1.14 -13.77 -16.96
C GLU A 34 0.77 -12.46 -17.68
N HIS A 35 0.77 -11.36 -16.93
CA HIS A 35 0.42 -10.05 -17.45
C HIS A 35 1.13 -8.94 -16.67
N LEU A 36 1.02 -7.71 -17.17
CA LEU A 36 1.61 -6.54 -16.53
C LEU A 36 0.53 -5.79 -15.75
N HIS A 37 0.85 -5.47 -14.51
CA HIS A 37 0.12 -4.47 -13.74
C HIS A 37 0.75 -3.09 -13.96
N LEU A 38 -0.11 -2.09 -14.14
CA LEU A 38 0.25 -0.67 -14.28
C LEU A 38 -0.37 0.06 -13.08
N ASP A 39 0.44 0.33 -12.07
CA ASP A 39 -0.07 0.90 -10.82
C ASP A 39 0.08 2.41 -10.83
N VAL A 40 -1.03 3.11 -10.55
CA VAL A 40 -1.04 4.54 -10.23
C VAL A 40 -1.30 4.67 -8.74
N ARG A 41 -0.31 5.16 -8.00
CA ARG A 41 -0.34 5.16 -6.52
C ARG A 41 -0.40 6.59 -5.99
N PHE A 42 -1.26 6.77 -5.00
CA PHE A 42 -1.44 8.02 -4.25
C PHE A 42 -1.02 7.81 -2.81
N LEU A 43 -0.53 8.87 -2.18
CA LEU A 43 -0.20 8.86 -0.76
C LEU A 43 -1.42 9.30 0.05
N ILE A 44 -1.83 8.44 0.98
CA ILE A 44 -2.92 8.69 1.93
C ILE A 44 -2.39 8.65 3.36
N GLU A 45 -3.07 9.35 4.24
CA GLU A 45 -2.84 9.32 5.69
C GLU A 45 -4.14 9.05 6.44
N ALA A 46 -4.03 8.46 7.62
CA ALA A 46 -5.13 8.14 8.52
C ALA A 46 -4.64 8.23 9.98
N ASP A 47 -5.58 8.29 10.92
CA ASP A 47 -5.29 8.28 12.36
C ASP A 47 -4.84 6.88 12.80
N ASP A 48 -3.66 6.78 13.39
CA ASP A 48 -3.09 5.50 13.83
C ASP A 48 -3.72 4.96 15.12
N GLN A 49 -4.52 5.78 15.81
CA GLN A 49 -5.33 5.39 16.96
C GLN A 49 -6.73 4.91 16.56
N GLU A 50 -7.14 5.08 15.29
CA GLU A 50 -8.40 4.56 14.80
C GLU A 50 -8.35 3.04 14.71
N ALA A 51 -9.41 2.38 15.19
CA ALA A 51 -9.54 0.95 15.09
C ALA A 51 -9.77 0.55 13.62
N TRP A 52 -8.95 -0.37 13.11
CA TRP A 52 -9.12 -0.98 11.80
C TRP A 52 -9.84 -2.33 11.88
N GLN A 53 -10.33 -2.81 10.75
CA GLN A 53 -10.99 -4.09 10.57
C GLN A 53 -10.45 -4.79 9.33
N VAL A 54 -10.27 -6.11 9.42
CA VAL A 54 -9.91 -6.99 8.29
C VAL A 54 -11.10 -7.21 7.36
N SER A 55 -10.81 -7.44 6.08
CA SER A 55 -11.81 -7.74 5.04
C SER A 55 -11.61 -9.14 4.44
N GLU A 56 -12.44 -9.52 3.46
CA GLU A 56 -12.20 -10.76 2.70
C GLU A 56 -10.89 -10.71 1.88
N GLU A 57 -10.38 -9.52 1.60
CA GLU A 57 -9.16 -9.30 0.82
C GLU A 57 -7.94 -9.05 1.72
N SER A 58 -8.14 -8.40 2.87
CA SER A 58 -7.10 -8.09 3.85
C SER A 58 -7.24 -8.98 5.10
N HIS A 59 -6.49 -10.08 5.17
CA HIS A 59 -6.61 -11.09 6.25
C HIS A 59 -5.84 -10.75 7.53
N ALA A 60 -4.89 -9.82 7.44
CA ALA A 60 -4.13 -9.30 8.57
C ALA A 60 -3.72 -7.86 8.26
N LEU A 61 -3.94 -6.96 9.22
CA LEU A 61 -3.61 -5.54 9.13
C LEU A 61 -2.78 -5.16 10.35
N ALA A 62 -1.85 -4.23 10.16
CA ALA A 62 -1.03 -3.66 11.21
C ALA A 62 -0.50 -2.30 10.79
N TRP A 63 -0.36 -1.40 11.75
CA TRP A 63 0.49 -0.21 11.59
C TRP A 63 1.95 -0.64 11.74
N VAL A 64 2.77 -0.36 10.73
CA VAL A 64 4.19 -0.71 10.70
C VAL A 64 5.04 0.49 10.34
N SER A 65 6.23 0.59 10.93
CA SER A 65 7.20 1.61 10.59
C SER A 65 7.89 1.33 9.26
N ALA A 66 8.43 2.36 8.62
CA ALA A 66 9.24 2.23 7.42
C ALA A 66 10.49 1.35 7.60
N ALA A 67 10.99 1.21 8.83
CA ALA A 67 12.09 0.29 9.15
C ALA A 67 11.62 -1.17 9.08
N GLN A 68 10.48 -1.49 9.72
CA GLN A 68 9.90 -2.84 9.71
C GLN A 68 9.55 -3.30 8.29
N ILE A 69 9.01 -2.42 7.43
CA ILE A 69 8.71 -2.77 6.04
C ILE A 69 9.95 -3.29 5.30
N ARG A 70 11.13 -2.68 5.54
CA ARG A 70 12.39 -3.12 4.89
C ARG A 70 12.86 -4.50 5.36
N GLU A 71 12.43 -4.93 6.54
CA GLU A 71 12.78 -6.23 7.11
C GLU A 71 11.81 -7.33 6.66
N GLU A 72 10.53 -6.99 6.44
CA GLU A 72 9.46 -7.96 6.19
C GLU A 72 9.06 -8.09 4.71
N VAL A 73 9.28 -7.08 3.88
CA VAL A 73 8.83 -7.04 2.47
C VAL A 73 9.99 -7.27 1.52
N ALA A 74 9.81 -8.18 0.55
CA ALA A 74 10.85 -8.54 -0.44
C ALA A 74 10.53 -8.00 -1.85
N GLU A 75 9.29 -7.58 -2.08
CA GLU A 75 8.78 -7.15 -3.37
C GLU A 75 9.40 -5.81 -3.78
N LEU A 76 10.16 -5.82 -4.88
CA LEU A 76 10.84 -4.62 -5.40
C LEU A 76 9.88 -3.46 -5.67
N SER A 77 8.67 -3.78 -6.14
CA SER A 77 7.57 -2.83 -6.36
C SER A 77 7.23 -2.01 -5.09
N MET A 78 7.23 -2.67 -3.92
CA MET A 78 6.97 -2.04 -2.63
C MET A 78 8.21 -1.34 -2.07
N LEU A 79 9.39 -1.97 -2.15
CA LEU A 79 10.64 -1.38 -1.67
C LEU A 79 11.03 -0.10 -2.42
N ARG A 80 10.77 -0.05 -3.74
CA ARG A 80 10.96 1.14 -4.56
C ARG A 80 10.03 2.27 -4.13
N MET A 81 8.75 1.94 -3.89
CA MET A 81 7.76 2.90 -3.41
C MET A 81 8.17 3.47 -2.04
N LEU A 82 8.61 2.61 -1.11
CA LEU A 82 9.08 3.02 0.21
C LEU A 82 10.26 4.00 0.14
N GLY A 83 11.17 3.83 -0.83
CA GLY A 83 12.29 4.75 -1.05
C GLY A 83 11.88 6.15 -1.52
N LYS A 84 10.63 6.34 -1.98
CA LYS A 84 10.07 7.63 -2.37
C LYS A 84 9.22 8.27 -1.27
N THR A 85 8.83 7.49 -0.27
CA THR A 85 7.98 7.98 0.82
C THR A 85 8.76 9.03 1.60
N PRO A 86 8.21 10.26 1.75
CA PRO A 86 8.85 11.28 2.57
C PRO A 86 8.94 10.80 4.02
N ASP A 87 9.97 11.23 4.74
CA ASP A 87 10.02 11.04 6.18
C ASP A 87 8.78 11.68 6.81
N SER A 88 8.14 10.98 7.76
CA SER A 88 6.94 11.49 8.42
C SER A 88 7.21 12.90 8.96
N PRO A 89 6.32 13.88 8.71
CA PRO A 89 6.42 15.16 9.37
C PRO A 89 6.34 14.91 10.89
N THR A 90 7.35 15.37 11.61
CA THR A 90 7.39 15.39 13.09
C THR A 90 6.28 16.21 13.67
#